data_AF-A0A536Y3M3-F1
#
_entry.id   AF-A0A536Y3M3-F1
#
_cell.length_a   1.000
_cell.length_b   1.000
_cell.length_c   1.000
_cell.angle_alpha   90.00
_cell.angle_beta   90.00
_cell.angle_gamma   90.00
#
_symmetry.space_group_name_H-M   'P 1'
#
loop_
_entity.id
_entity.type
_entity.pdbx_description
1 polymer ?
#
loop_
_entity_poly.entity_id
_entity_poly.type
_entity_poly.pdbx_seq_one_letter_code
_entity_poly.pdbx_strand_id
1 'polypeptide(L)'
;MRRLWIAALVLAAAGCAPMEWIKPDATPEQLAADTQQCEQAAWSEANYYYMGYRPFGPWLYRGGPFFHPVGPFYDLYYDRTMEEQRLANFCMRAKGYELAPVAK
;
A
#
# COMPACT_ATOMS: atom_id res chain seq x y z
N MET A 1 13.98 2.88 -37.89
CA MET A 1 12.82 3.51 -37.22
C MET A 1 11.80 2.45 -36.78
N ARG A 2 11.04 1.78 -37.68
CA ARG A 2 9.97 0.80 -37.31
C ARG A 2 10.41 -0.33 -36.37
N ARG A 3 11.62 -0.86 -36.52
CA ARG A 3 12.17 -1.91 -35.65
C ARG A 3 12.49 -1.45 -34.21
N LEU A 4 12.84 -0.17 -34.04
CA LEU A 4 13.12 0.40 -32.72
C LEU A 4 11.83 0.59 -31.92
N TRP A 5 10.73 0.96 -32.58
CA TRP A 5 9.40 1.04 -31.96
C TRP A 5 8.87 -0.32 -31.52
N ILE A 6 9.10 -1.37 -32.31
CA ILE A 6 8.71 -2.74 -31.95
C ILE A 6 9.51 -3.22 -30.72
N ALA A 7 10.81 -2.96 -30.69
CA ALA A 7 11.65 -3.30 -29.54
C ALA A 7 11.22 -2.56 -28.26
N ALA A 8 10.91 -1.26 -28.36
CA ALA A 8 10.43 -0.47 -27.23
C ALA A 8 9.08 -0.94 -26.68
N LEU A 9 8.15 -1.36 -27.56
CA LEU A 9 6.85 -1.91 -27.18
C LEU A 9 6.98 -3.26 -26.44
N VAL A 10 7.91 -4.13 -26.88
CA VAL A 10 8.15 -5.41 -26.23
C VAL A 10 8.80 -5.22 -24.84
N LEU A 11 9.73 -4.27 -24.72
CA LEU A 11 10.34 -3.90 -23.43
C LEU A 11 9.32 -3.30 -22.45
N ALA A 12 8.38 -2.49 -22.93
CA ALA A 12 7.32 -1.91 -22.10
C ALA A 12 6.34 -2.99 -21.57
N ALA A 13 6.10 -4.06 -22.33
CA ALA A 13 5.18 -5.13 -21.94
C ALA A 13 5.79 -6.12 -20.91
N ALA A 14 7.11 -6.24 -20.85
CA ALA A 14 7.81 -7.17 -19.95
C ALA A 14 7.90 -6.67 -18.49
N GLY A 15 7.67 -5.38 -18.22
CA GLY A 15 7.77 -4.80 -16.88
C GLY A 15 6.54 -4.99 -15.98
N CYS A 16 5.43 -5.49 -16.52
CA CYS A 16 4.17 -5.65 -15.79
C CYS A 16 3.93 -7.13 -15.49
N ALA A 17 4.70 -7.66 -14.53
CA ALA A 17 4.41 -8.95 -13.91
C ALA A 17 3.40 -8.71 -12.77
N PRO A 18 2.17 -9.25 -12.85
CA PRO A 18 1.24 -9.15 -11.74
C PRO A 18 1.80 -9.90 -10.54
N MET A 19 1.77 -9.26 -9.37
CA MET A 19 2.18 -9.87 -8.10
C MET A 19 0.94 -10.37 -7.39
N GLU A 20 0.98 -11.60 -6.89
CA GLU A 20 -0.13 -12.21 -6.17
C GLU A 20 0.35 -12.79 -4.83
N TRP A 21 -0.56 -12.85 -3.88
CA TRP A 21 -0.34 -13.47 -2.58
C TRP A 21 -0.47 -14.97 -2.69
N ILE A 22 0.64 -15.68 -2.52
CA ILE A 22 0.68 -17.14 -2.60
C ILE A 22 0.90 -17.71 -1.20
N LYS A 23 0.10 -18.73 -0.87
CA LYS A 23 0.30 -19.61 0.29
C LYS A 23 -0.10 -21.02 -0.13
N PRO A 24 0.78 -22.02 0.04
CA PRO A 24 0.61 -23.35 -0.56
C PRO A 24 -0.66 -24.08 -0.08
N ASP A 25 -1.11 -23.81 1.14
CA ASP A 25 -2.24 -24.50 1.77
C ASP A 25 -3.53 -23.66 1.82
N ALA A 26 -3.54 -22.46 1.22
CA ALA A 26 -4.70 -21.57 1.29
C ALA A 26 -5.65 -21.76 0.10
N THR A 27 -6.95 -21.85 0.37
CA THR A 27 -7.96 -21.78 -0.70
C THR A 27 -8.16 -20.33 -1.14
N PRO A 28 -8.70 -20.09 -2.36
CA PRO A 28 -9.00 -18.73 -2.83
C PRO A 28 -9.96 -17.98 -1.90
N GLU A 29 -10.92 -18.68 -1.29
CA GLU A 29 -11.86 -18.10 -0.33
C GLU A 29 -11.16 -17.69 0.97
N GLN A 30 -10.20 -18.50 1.45
CA GLN A 30 -9.38 -18.16 2.60
C GLN A 30 -8.49 -16.96 2.32
N LEU A 31 -7.88 -16.89 1.12
CA LEU A 31 -7.09 -15.75 0.70
C LEU A 31 -7.93 -14.45 0.70
N ALA A 32 -9.14 -14.50 0.14
CA ALA A 32 -10.04 -13.34 0.12
C ALA A 32 -10.44 -12.90 1.54
N ALA A 33 -10.79 -13.84 2.41
CA ALA A 33 -11.14 -13.56 3.80
C ALA A 33 -9.95 -13.00 4.60
N ASP A 34 -8.76 -13.57 4.42
CA ASP A 34 -7.54 -13.12 5.08
C ASP A 34 -7.13 -11.72 4.62
N THR A 35 -7.24 -11.44 3.32
CA THR A 35 -6.97 -10.13 2.73
C THR A 35 -7.90 -9.09 3.34
N GLN A 36 -9.22 -9.36 3.35
CA GLN A 36 -10.21 -8.47 3.92
C GLN A 36 -9.98 -8.20 5.41
N GLN A 37 -9.66 -9.24 6.19
CA GLN A 37 -9.33 -9.09 7.62
C GLN A 37 -8.09 -8.21 7.84
N CYS A 38 -7.04 -8.44 7.05
CA CYS A 38 -5.80 -7.68 7.15
C CYS A 38 -6.00 -6.21 6.76
N GLU A 39 -6.77 -5.93 5.72
CA GLU A 39 -7.11 -4.56 5.31
C GLU A 39 -7.93 -3.84 6.39
N GLN A 40 -8.94 -4.50 6.97
CA GLN A 40 -9.75 -3.91 8.04
C GLN A 40 -8.92 -3.60 9.28
N ALA A 41 -8.03 -4.52 9.69
CA ALA A 41 -7.13 -4.30 10.81
C ALA A 41 -6.17 -3.14 10.53
N ALA A 42 -5.55 -3.13 9.34
CA ALA A 42 -4.65 -2.08 8.91
C ALA A 42 -5.32 -0.71 8.87
N TRP A 43 -6.57 -0.64 8.38
CA TRP A 43 -7.36 0.58 8.36
C TRP A 43 -7.61 1.10 9.78
N SER A 44 -8.03 0.22 10.69
CA SER A 44 -8.31 0.60 12.08
C SER A 44 -7.08 1.17 12.79
N GLU A 45 -5.92 0.53 12.60
CA GLU A 45 -4.65 0.92 13.21
C GLU A 45 -4.10 2.21 12.58
N ALA A 46 -4.07 2.31 11.24
CA ALA A 46 -3.62 3.52 10.53
C ALA A 46 -4.51 4.73 10.88
N ASN A 47 -5.83 4.51 11.01
CA ASN A 47 -6.76 5.56 11.42
C ASN A 47 -6.56 5.95 12.89
N TYR A 48 -6.26 5.02 13.79
CA TYR A 48 -5.93 5.31 15.19
C TYR A 48 -4.70 6.23 15.31
N TYR A 49 -3.61 5.91 14.60
CA TYR A 49 -2.41 6.77 14.61
C TYR A 49 -2.66 8.14 13.99
N TYR A 50 -3.46 8.21 12.92
CA TYR A 50 -3.81 9.45 12.24
C TYR A 50 -4.71 10.35 13.11
N MET A 51 -5.72 9.78 13.78
CA MET A 51 -6.71 10.52 14.55
C MET A 51 -6.23 10.98 15.94
N GLY A 52 -5.14 10.43 16.49
CA GLY A 52 -4.80 10.76 17.87
C GLY A 52 -3.41 10.45 18.43
N TYR A 53 -2.48 9.85 17.68
CA TYR A 53 -1.20 9.39 18.28
C TYR A 53 0.09 9.83 17.59
N ARG A 54 0.06 10.36 16.36
CA ARG A 54 1.21 11.14 15.88
C ARG A 54 1.09 12.56 16.44
N PRO A 55 2.03 13.03 17.29
CA PRO A 55 2.19 14.46 17.45
C PRO A 55 2.57 14.93 16.05
N PHE A 56 1.64 15.63 15.39
CA PHE A 56 1.96 16.31 14.14
C PHE A 56 3.33 16.97 14.33
N GLY A 57 4.27 16.72 13.41
CA GLY A 57 5.66 17.10 13.58
C GLY A 57 5.85 18.59 13.93
N PRO A 58 7.09 19.03 14.20
CA PRO A 58 7.40 20.37 14.73
C PRO A 58 6.73 21.58 14.03
N TRP A 59 6.20 21.38 12.83
CA TRP A 59 5.38 22.30 12.05
C TRP A 59 4.06 22.74 12.70
N LEU A 60 3.41 21.93 13.56
CA LEU A 60 2.21 22.38 14.26
C LEU A 60 2.47 23.31 15.45
N TYR A 61 3.70 23.40 15.93
CA TYR A 61 4.04 24.29 17.04
C TYR A 61 4.37 25.73 16.59
N ARG A 62 4.38 26.03 15.29
CA ARG A 62 4.76 27.35 14.74
C ARG A 62 3.60 28.16 14.14
N GLY A 63 2.43 27.56 13.96
CA GLY A 63 1.23 28.23 13.47
C GLY A 63 0.03 27.58 14.12
N GLY A 64 -0.92 28.39 14.60
CA GLY A 64 -2.05 27.95 15.43
C GLY A 64 -2.89 26.80 14.85
N PRO A 65 -3.95 26.37 15.56
CA PRO A 65 -4.65 25.08 15.42
C PRO A 65 -5.28 24.73 14.04
N PHE A 66 -5.05 25.54 13.00
CA PHE A 66 -5.57 25.38 11.64
C PHE A 66 -4.48 25.36 10.55
N PHE A 67 -3.19 25.38 10.90
CA PHE A 67 -2.10 25.39 9.91
C PHE A 67 -1.69 23.97 9.50
N HIS A 68 -2.63 23.22 8.92
CA HIS A 68 -2.29 22.04 8.15
C HIS A 68 -2.02 22.50 6.71
N PRO A 69 -0.83 22.25 6.13
CA PRO A 69 -0.55 22.62 4.75
C PRO A 69 -1.32 21.68 3.81
N VAL A 70 -2.65 21.71 3.79
CA VAL A 70 -3.43 21.00 2.78
C VAL A 70 -3.23 21.76 1.46
N GLY A 71 -2.42 21.20 0.57
CA GLY A 71 -2.08 21.83 -0.70
C GLY A 71 -1.72 20.78 -1.75
N PRO A 72 -1.56 21.16 -3.02
CA PRO A 72 -1.26 20.22 -4.10
C PRO A 72 0.07 19.44 -3.91
N PHE A 73 0.89 19.85 -2.95
CA PHE A 73 2.17 19.22 -2.60
C PHE A 73 2.17 18.55 -1.21
N TYR A 74 1.07 18.60 -0.46
CA TYR A 74 0.95 17.98 0.85
C TYR A 74 -0.45 17.37 1.02
N ASP A 75 -0.49 16.05 0.99
CA ASP A 75 -1.68 15.26 1.29
C ASP A 75 -1.56 14.68 2.71
N LEU A 76 -2.41 15.14 3.63
CA LEU A 76 -2.46 14.63 5.00
C LEU A 76 -2.79 13.13 5.06
N TYR A 77 -3.42 12.58 4.03
CA TYR A 77 -3.78 11.18 3.95
C TYR A 77 -2.71 10.32 3.30
N TYR A 78 -1.65 10.90 2.73
CA TYR A 78 -0.59 10.13 2.08
C TYR A 78 0.15 9.24 3.07
N ASP A 79 0.57 9.80 4.21
CA ASP A 79 1.22 9.03 5.27
C ASP A 79 0.30 7.94 5.82
N ARG A 80 -1.00 8.26 6.00
CA ARG A 80 -1.99 7.30 6.48
C ARG A 80 -2.16 6.12 5.52
N THR A 81 -2.32 6.41 4.23
CA THR A 81 -2.53 5.38 3.20
C THR A 81 -1.29 4.52 2.97
N MET A 82 -0.08 5.10 3.07
CA MET A 82 1.17 4.35 3.04
C MET A 82 1.31 3.40 4.24
N GLU A 83 0.98 3.86 5.45
CA GLU A 83 1.02 3.00 6.65
C GLU A 83 -0.05 1.91 6.60
N GLU A 84 -1.25 2.20 6.11
CA GLU A 84 -2.32 1.21 5.90
C GLU A 84 -1.84 0.07 4.99
N GLN A 85 -1.23 0.40 3.83
CA GLN A 85 -0.67 -0.62 2.93
C GLN A 85 0.45 -1.42 3.58
N ARG A 86 1.35 -0.75 4.33
CA ARG A 86 2.45 -1.42 5.03
C ARG A 86 1.93 -2.42 6.06
N LEU A 87 0.93 -2.04 6.85
CA LEU A 87 0.32 -2.87 7.87
C LEU A 87 -0.43 -4.06 7.26
N ALA A 88 -1.19 -3.84 6.17
CA ALA A 88 -1.87 -4.90 5.46
C ALA A 88 -0.88 -5.93 4.90
N ASN A 89 0.20 -5.46 4.24
CA ASN A 89 1.27 -6.32 3.73
C ASN A 89 1.96 -7.11 4.85
N PHE A 90 2.20 -6.48 6.00
CA PHE A 90 2.78 -7.15 7.16
C PHE A 90 1.86 -8.24 7.70
N CYS A 91 0.56 -7.96 7.83
CA CYS A 91 -0.44 -8.92 8.27
C CYS A 91 -0.51 -10.14 7.34
N MET A 92 -0.51 -9.93 6.02
CA MET A 92 -0.49 -11.02 5.03
C MET A 92 0.76 -11.89 5.18
N ARG A 93 1.94 -11.29 5.32
CA ARG A 93 3.19 -12.02 5.57
C ARG A 93 3.18 -12.77 6.90
N ALA A 94 2.63 -12.17 7.95
CA ALA A 94 2.49 -12.81 9.27
C ALA A 94 1.54 -14.02 9.24
N LYS A 95 0.52 -14.01 8.36
CA LYS A 95 -0.35 -15.17 8.07
C LYS A 95 0.32 -16.24 7.20
N GLY A 96 1.56 -16.00 6.74
CA GLY A 96 2.35 -16.93 5.93
C GLY A 96 2.14 -16.80 4.42
N TYR A 97 1.59 -15.68 3.94
CA TYR A 97 1.52 -15.40 2.50
C TYR A 97 2.80 -14.74 2.00
N GLU A 98 3.23 -15.11 0.80
CA GLU A 98 4.34 -14.49 0.10
C GLU A 98 3.86 -13.80 -1.18
N LEU A 99 4.40 -12.60 -1.45
CA LEU A 99 4.15 -11.88 -2.70
C LEU A 99 5.08 -12.45 -3.78
N ALA A 100 4.53 -13.19 -4.72
CA ALA A 100 5.27 -13.78 -5.81
C ALA A 100 4.72 -13.31 -7.17
N PRO A 101 5.57 -13.20 -8.21
CA PRO A 101 5.11 -12.90 -9.55
C PRO A 101 4.27 -14.07 -10.08
N VAL A 102 3.09 -13.77 -10.61
CA VAL A 102 2.26 -14.76 -11.31
C VAL A 102 2.97 -15.12 -12.60
N ALA A 103 3.37 -16.39 -12.73
CA ALA A 103 3.86 -16.91 -13.99
C ALA A 103 2.70 -16.90 -14.99
N LYS A 104 2.84 -16.10 -16.06
CA LYS A 104 1.91 -16.10 -17.20
C LYS A 104 2.05 -17.38 -18.02
#